data_AF-A0A9W9CCS3-F1
#
_entry.id   AF-A0A9W9CCS3-F1
#
_cell.length_a   1.000
_cell.length_b   1.000
_cell.length_c   1.000
_cell.angle_alpha   90.00
_cell.angle_beta   90.00
_cell.angle_gamma   90.00
#
_symmetry.space_group_name_H-M   'P 1'
#
loop_
_entity.id
_entity.type
_entity.pdbx_description
1 polymer ?
#
loop_
_entity_poly.entity_id
_entity_poly.type
_entity_poly.pdbx_seq_one_letter_code
_entity_poly.pdbx_strand_id
1 'polypeptide(L)'
;MDRSSKADPQSAQTQDILELSPQESYHTHKEALRDIVANDHFGGGEEQVPEEIVDQWVAVMEPGSKIPLPNNIRGFYGGSLKASIPIEVARGSYKHIIYESVDKEKVNKYARRMLIALSVLNVDVLVEEEPVLGATALWHKALAQVRLRDCNGSLGVTLQQYGAVRPKVNLKDFKMPQPTRLKTRLMSVAQELDEYATLDTLNAWLPNS
;
A
#
# COMPACT_ATOMS: atom_id res chain seq x y z
N MET A 1 10.84 -29.22 26.26
CA MET A 1 10.14 -27.92 26.38
C MET A 1 9.55 -27.62 25.01
N ASP A 2 8.27 -27.93 24.83
CA ASP A 2 7.54 -27.66 23.60
C ASP A 2 7.48 -26.15 23.37
N ARG A 3 8.17 -25.68 22.32
CA ARG A 3 7.87 -24.37 21.74
C ARG A 3 6.64 -24.54 20.88
N SER A 4 5.47 -24.55 21.52
CA SER A 4 4.21 -24.34 20.82
C SER A 4 4.27 -22.94 20.22
N SER A 5 4.60 -22.89 18.92
CA SER A 5 4.59 -21.67 18.10
C SER A 5 3.16 -21.16 18.06
N LYS A 6 2.79 -20.28 19.01
CA LYS A 6 1.59 -19.48 18.87
C LYS A 6 1.86 -18.55 17.70
N ALA A 7 1.18 -18.79 16.57
CA ALA A 7 1.18 -17.85 15.46
C ALA A 7 0.80 -16.46 15.99
N ASP A 8 1.61 -15.46 15.67
CA ASP A 8 1.33 -14.08 16.03
C ASP A 8 0.03 -13.65 15.32
N PRO A 9 -1.03 -13.23 16.04
CA PRO A 9 -2.29 -12.80 15.43
C PRO A 9 -2.11 -11.70 14.39
N GLN A 10 -1.08 -10.86 14.56
CA GLN A 10 -0.72 -9.83 13.59
C GLN A 10 -0.15 -10.48 12.32
N SER A 11 0.69 -11.52 12.44
CA SER A 11 1.24 -12.23 11.28
C SER A 11 0.17 -12.87 10.40
N ALA A 12 -0.85 -13.47 11.01
CA ALA A 12 -1.97 -14.06 10.28
C ALA A 12 -2.75 -13.01 9.49
N GLN A 13 -3.06 -11.87 10.12
CA GLN A 13 -3.81 -10.80 9.46
C GLN A 13 -3.06 -10.20 8.26
N THR A 14 -1.72 -10.12 8.27
CA THR A 14 -0.97 -9.64 7.10
C THR A 14 -1.01 -10.64 5.96
N GLN A 15 -0.88 -11.92 6.26
CA GLN A 15 -0.95 -12.98 5.26
C GLN A 15 -2.33 -12.98 4.58
N ASP A 16 -3.39 -12.88 5.36
CA ASP A 16 -4.76 -12.77 4.83
C ASP A 16 -4.88 -11.58 3.85
N ILE A 17 -4.36 -10.40 4.19
CA ILE A 17 -4.41 -9.23 3.30
C ILE A 17 -3.67 -9.48 1.97
N LEU A 18 -2.59 -10.27 1.99
CA LEU A 18 -1.71 -10.47 0.83
C LEU A 18 -2.14 -11.63 -0.08
N GLU A 19 -2.93 -12.59 0.42
CA GLU A 19 -3.32 -13.81 -0.29
C GLU A 19 -4.73 -13.74 -0.89
N LEU A 20 -5.61 -12.90 -0.35
CA LEU A 20 -6.97 -12.74 -0.86
C LEU A 20 -6.99 -12.14 -2.27
N SER A 21 -7.95 -12.58 -3.10
CA SER A 21 -8.23 -11.89 -4.36
C SER A 21 -8.76 -10.47 -4.08
N PRO A 22 -8.66 -9.54 -5.05
CA PRO A 22 -9.17 -8.18 -4.86
C PRO A 22 -10.63 -8.10 -4.40
N GLN A 23 -11.48 -8.99 -4.93
CA GLN A 23 -12.90 -9.04 -4.58
C GLN A 23 -13.11 -9.52 -3.14
N GLU A 24 -12.42 -10.60 -2.75
CA GLU A 24 -12.48 -11.14 -1.39
C GLU A 24 -11.91 -10.14 -0.38
N SER A 25 -10.82 -9.46 -0.74
CA SER A 25 -10.22 -8.43 0.08
C SER A 25 -11.18 -7.27 0.32
N TYR A 26 -11.92 -6.83 -0.71
CA TYR A 26 -12.92 -5.77 -0.55
C TYR A 26 -14.01 -6.18 0.44
N HIS A 27 -14.59 -7.38 0.28
CA HIS A 27 -15.66 -7.85 1.18
C HIS A 27 -15.16 -8.08 2.60
N THR A 28 -13.97 -8.64 2.77
CA THR A 28 -13.37 -8.95 4.09
C THR A 28 -13.02 -7.68 4.86
N HIS A 29 -12.55 -6.64 4.17
CA HIS A 29 -12.02 -5.44 4.80
C HIS A 29 -12.90 -4.19 4.61
N LYS A 30 -14.16 -4.34 4.18
CA LYS A 30 -15.05 -3.20 3.87
C LYS A 30 -15.15 -2.17 5.00
N GLU A 31 -15.36 -2.62 6.24
CA GLU A 31 -15.44 -1.72 7.40
C GLU A 31 -14.10 -1.04 7.70
N ALA A 32 -12.99 -1.76 7.52
CA ALA A 32 -11.67 -1.16 7.67
C ALA A 32 -11.40 -0.12 6.57
N LEU A 33 -11.81 -0.37 5.32
CA LEU A 33 -11.74 0.61 4.24
C LEU A 33 -12.57 1.86 4.56
N ARG A 34 -13.77 1.70 5.13
CA ARG A 34 -14.60 2.82 5.60
C ARG A 34 -13.88 3.65 6.67
N ASP A 35 -13.31 2.99 7.67
CA ASP A 35 -12.53 3.61 8.74
C ASP A 35 -11.28 4.34 8.21
N ILE A 36 -10.55 3.74 7.27
CA ILE A 36 -9.36 4.34 6.64
C ILE A 36 -9.76 5.58 5.82
N VAL A 37 -10.83 5.50 5.02
CA VAL A 37 -11.29 6.64 4.23
C VAL A 37 -11.69 7.81 5.14
N ALA A 38 -12.50 7.54 6.17
CA ALA A 38 -12.97 8.57 7.09
C ALA A 38 -11.82 9.23 7.90
N ASN A 39 -10.93 8.40 8.45
CA ASN A 39 -9.96 8.87 9.45
C ASN A 39 -8.56 9.13 8.90
N ASP A 40 -8.08 8.32 7.96
CA ASP A 40 -6.72 8.43 7.43
C ASP A 40 -6.68 9.32 6.18
N HIS A 41 -7.68 9.19 5.29
CA HIS A 41 -7.74 9.98 4.05
C HIS A 41 -8.33 11.38 4.29
N PHE A 42 -9.52 11.46 4.90
CA PHE A 42 -10.18 12.74 5.21
C PHE A 42 -9.74 13.37 6.53
N GLY A 43 -8.96 12.66 7.35
CA GLY A 43 -8.27 13.23 8.50
C GLY A 43 -9.08 13.30 9.80
N GLY A 44 -10.31 12.78 9.84
CA GLY A 44 -11.10 12.61 11.08
C GLY A 44 -11.27 13.86 11.96
N GLY A 45 -11.19 15.06 11.37
CA GLY A 45 -11.17 16.35 12.09
C GLY A 45 -12.53 16.83 12.60
N GLU A 46 -12.58 18.08 13.08
CA GLU A 46 -13.77 18.71 13.69
C GLU A 46 -14.98 18.79 12.75
N GLU A 47 -14.74 18.92 11.44
CA GLU A 47 -15.76 18.74 10.40
C GLU A 47 -15.65 17.32 9.85
N GLN A 48 -16.44 16.42 10.42
CA GLN A 48 -16.55 15.05 9.90
C GLN A 48 -17.13 15.09 8.49
N VAL A 49 -16.47 14.39 7.58
CA VAL A 49 -16.99 14.18 6.22
C VAL A 49 -18.28 13.38 6.33
N PRO A 50 -19.36 13.79 5.62
CA PRO A 50 -20.62 13.04 5.61
C PRO A 50 -20.42 11.56 5.30
N GLU A 51 -21.12 10.70 6.04
CA GLU A 51 -21.00 9.24 5.89
C GLU A 51 -21.28 8.78 4.47
N GLU A 52 -22.20 9.44 3.76
CA GLU A 52 -22.55 9.11 2.38
C GLU A 52 -21.36 9.31 1.42
N ILE A 53 -20.49 10.30 1.70
CA ILE A 53 -19.28 10.53 0.90
C ILE A 53 -18.26 9.43 1.18
N VAL A 54 -18.10 9.02 2.44
CA VAL A 54 -17.22 7.91 2.81
C VAL A 54 -17.71 6.61 2.12
N ASP A 55 -19.00 6.33 2.19
CA ASP A 55 -19.60 5.15 1.58
C ASP A 55 -19.48 5.15 0.05
N GLN A 56 -19.62 6.31 -0.59
CA GLN A 56 -19.40 6.43 -2.03
C GLN A 56 -17.95 6.10 -2.40
N TRP A 57 -16.98 6.59 -1.64
CA TRP A 57 -15.57 6.27 -1.87
C TRP A 57 -15.28 4.77 -1.69
N VAL A 58 -15.82 4.16 -0.63
CA VAL A 58 -15.68 2.71 -0.40
C VAL A 58 -16.32 1.91 -1.54
N ALA A 59 -17.54 2.25 -1.94
CA ALA A 59 -18.26 1.51 -2.97
C ALA A 59 -17.63 1.65 -4.37
N VAL A 60 -16.89 2.74 -4.62
CA VAL A 60 -16.09 2.91 -5.83
C VAL A 60 -14.86 2.00 -5.86
N MET A 61 -14.30 1.65 -4.70
CA MET A 61 -13.14 0.77 -4.59
C MET A 61 -13.48 -0.71 -4.79
N GLU A 62 -14.77 -1.08 -4.84
CA GLU A 62 -15.18 -2.44 -5.16
C GLU A 62 -14.69 -2.84 -6.57
N PRO A 63 -13.96 -3.97 -6.72
CA PRO A 63 -13.51 -4.42 -8.02
C PRO A 63 -14.69 -4.61 -8.99
N GLY A 64 -14.55 -4.06 -10.19
CA GLY A 64 -15.64 -4.09 -11.19
C GLY A 64 -16.82 -3.14 -10.91
N SER A 65 -16.76 -2.31 -9.86
CA SER A 65 -17.78 -1.31 -9.54
C SER A 65 -18.13 -0.47 -10.77
N LYS A 66 -19.42 -0.27 -11.01
CA LYS A 66 -19.96 0.60 -12.06
C LYS A 66 -20.47 1.93 -11.51
N ILE A 67 -20.27 2.18 -10.21
CA ILE A 67 -20.70 3.42 -9.57
C ILE A 67 -20.00 4.60 -10.26
N PRO A 68 -20.76 5.62 -10.68
CA PRO A 68 -20.18 6.82 -11.25
C PRO A 68 -19.34 7.53 -10.19
N LEU A 69 -18.14 7.92 -10.58
CA LEU A 69 -17.23 8.67 -9.74
C LEU A 69 -17.76 10.10 -9.56
N PRO A 70 -17.56 10.75 -8.39
CA PRO A 70 -17.98 12.13 -8.20
C PRO A 70 -17.42 13.07 -9.28
N ASN A 71 -18.27 13.89 -9.89
CA ASN A 71 -17.93 14.75 -11.04
C ASN A 71 -16.79 15.75 -10.78
N ASN A 72 -16.52 16.05 -9.51
CA ASN A 72 -15.51 17.00 -9.05
C ASN A 72 -14.16 16.36 -8.71
N ILE A 73 -14.04 15.03 -8.74
CA ILE A 73 -12.78 14.34 -8.48
C ILE A 73 -12.12 13.98 -9.81
N ARG A 74 -10.92 14.49 -10.05
CA ARG A 74 -10.09 14.09 -11.19
C ARG A 74 -9.23 12.89 -10.77
N GLY A 75 -8.97 11.96 -11.70
CA GLY A 75 -8.07 10.84 -11.49
C GLY A 75 -6.75 11.30 -10.88
N PHE A 76 -6.38 10.72 -9.74
CA PHE A 76 -5.08 11.01 -9.15
C PHE A 76 -4.02 10.36 -10.05
N TYR A 77 -2.85 11.00 -10.18
CA TYR A 77 -1.70 10.46 -10.93
C TYR A 77 -1.88 10.32 -12.47
N GLY A 78 -2.94 10.89 -13.07
CA GLY A 78 -3.09 11.00 -14.52
C GLY A 78 -3.61 9.73 -15.23
N GLY A 79 -4.20 8.79 -14.48
CA GLY A 79 -4.82 7.57 -15.01
C GLY A 79 -6.27 7.39 -14.53
N SER A 80 -6.75 6.15 -14.57
CA SER A 80 -8.07 5.74 -14.10
C SER A 80 -8.31 6.21 -12.67
N LEU A 81 -9.36 7.00 -12.49
CA LEU A 81 -9.75 7.49 -11.18
C LEU A 81 -10.07 6.34 -10.23
N LYS A 82 -10.66 5.24 -10.73
CA LYS A 82 -10.96 4.04 -9.91
C LYS A 82 -9.70 3.40 -9.35
N ALA A 83 -8.68 3.18 -10.18
CA ALA A 83 -7.42 2.60 -9.71
C ALA A 83 -6.61 3.59 -8.85
N SER A 84 -6.82 4.89 -9.04
CA SER A 84 -6.11 5.93 -8.27
C SER A 84 -6.66 6.14 -6.86
N ILE A 85 -7.94 5.83 -6.60
CA ILE A 85 -8.58 6.03 -5.28
C ILE A 85 -7.95 5.12 -4.21
N PRO A 86 -7.83 3.80 -4.39
CA PRO A 86 -7.16 2.92 -3.42
C PRO A 86 -5.72 3.36 -3.09
N ILE A 87 -4.99 3.86 -4.09
CA ILE A 87 -3.63 4.41 -3.92
C ILE A 87 -3.67 5.67 -3.06
N GLU A 88 -4.61 6.58 -3.31
CA GLU A 88 -4.74 7.82 -2.53
C GLU A 88 -5.22 7.56 -1.09
N VAL A 89 -6.06 6.55 -0.89
CA VAL A 89 -6.47 6.07 0.44
C VAL A 89 -5.25 5.52 1.19
N ALA A 90 -4.43 4.68 0.56
CA ALA A 90 -3.19 4.20 1.14
C ALA A 90 -2.21 5.35 1.45
N ARG A 91 -2.11 6.35 0.57
CA ARG A 91 -1.32 7.56 0.83
C ARG A 91 -1.82 8.33 2.06
N GLY A 92 -3.13 8.33 2.32
CA GLY A 92 -3.72 8.87 3.55
C GLY A 92 -3.07 8.26 4.80
N SER A 93 -3.10 6.93 4.91
CA SER A 93 -2.46 6.19 6.01
C SER A 93 -0.96 6.44 6.10
N TYR A 94 -0.25 6.52 4.96
CA TYR A 94 1.20 6.77 4.93
C TYR A 94 1.61 8.07 5.62
N LYS A 95 0.79 9.13 5.55
CA LYS A 95 1.10 10.44 6.17
C LYS A 95 1.30 10.33 7.68
N HIS A 96 0.69 9.33 8.33
CA HIS A 96 0.83 9.11 9.77
C HIS A 96 2.14 8.44 10.18
N ILE A 97 2.86 7.82 9.22
CA ILE A 97 4.04 6.98 9.49
C ILE A 97 5.26 7.32 8.62
N ILE A 98 5.21 8.42 7.86
CA ILE A 98 6.31 8.86 7.00
C ILE A 98 7.59 9.19 7.80
N TYR A 99 7.43 9.77 8.99
CA TYR A 99 8.53 10.14 9.91
C TYR A 99 8.44 9.43 11.26
N GLU A 100 7.61 8.39 11.35
CA GLU A 100 7.43 7.61 12.59
C GLU A 100 8.32 6.37 12.56
N SER A 101 9.20 6.26 13.54
CA SER A 101 10.09 5.10 13.74
C SER A 101 10.10 4.59 15.18
N VAL A 102 9.46 5.31 16.11
CA VAL A 102 9.49 4.98 17.54
C VAL A 102 8.23 4.21 17.94
N ASP A 103 7.06 4.68 17.53
CA ASP A 103 5.78 4.02 17.83
C ASP A 103 5.53 2.85 16.86
N LYS A 104 6.08 1.68 17.21
CA LYS A 104 5.98 0.46 16.40
C LYS A 104 4.54 -0.02 16.21
N GLU A 105 3.66 0.19 17.19
CA GLU A 105 2.25 -0.18 17.07
C GLU A 105 1.53 0.68 16.04
N LYS A 106 1.77 2.00 16.08
CA LYS A 106 1.27 2.94 15.07
C LYS A 106 1.81 2.64 13.68
N VAL A 107 3.12 2.36 13.57
CA VAL A 107 3.75 1.94 12.31
C VAL A 107 3.05 0.71 11.74
N ASN A 108 2.89 -0.35 12.55
CA ASN A 108 2.21 -1.58 12.15
C ASN A 108 0.75 -1.32 11.72
N LYS A 109 -0.01 -0.55 12.51
CA LYS A 109 -1.41 -0.22 12.24
C LYS A 109 -1.55 0.43 10.86
N TYR A 110 -0.82 1.51 10.60
CA TYR A 110 -0.99 2.26 9.36
C TYR A 110 -0.35 1.57 8.16
N ALA A 111 0.73 0.81 8.32
CA ALA A 111 1.28 0.00 7.24
C ALA A 111 0.28 -1.08 6.78
N ARG A 112 -0.43 -1.75 7.71
CA ARG A 112 -1.52 -2.69 7.37
C ARG A 112 -2.68 -2.01 6.68
N ARG A 113 -3.07 -0.82 7.14
CA ARG A 113 -4.13 -0.01 6.50
C ARG A 113 -3.76 0.38 5.07
N MET A 114 -2.50 0.70 4.80
CA MET A 114 -2.00 0.88 3.43
C MET A 114 -2.18 -0.39 2.60
N LEU A 115 -1.82 -1.57 3.14
CA LEU A 115 -1.98 -2.84 2.43
C LEU A 115 -3.45 -3.19 2.15
N ILE A 116 -4.34 -3.00 3.13
CA ILE A 116 -5.80 -3.17 2.97
C ILE A 116 -6.35 -2.26 1.88
N ALA A 117 -5.92 -1.00 1.85
CA ALA A 117 -6.35 -0.07 0.82
C ALA A 117 -5.86 -0.53 -0.56
N LEU A 118 -4.63 -1.02 -0.68
CA LEU A 118 -4.05 -1.45 -1.95
C LEU A 118 -4.52 -2.84 -2.42
N SER A 119 -4.99 -3.71 -1.53
CA SER A 119 -5.33 -5.11 -1.85
C SER A 119 -6.58 -5.26 -2.71
N VAL A 120 -7.42 -4.22 -2.82
CA VAL A 120 -8.56 -4.18 -3.75
C VAL A 120 -8.15 -3.90 -5.20
N LEU A 121 -6.87 -3.62 -5.47
CA LEU A 121 -6.35 -3.44 -6.82
C LEU A 121 -5.88 -4.78 -7.41
N ASN A 122 -6.24 -5.03 -8.66
CA ASN A 122 -5.53 -6.01 -9.48
C ASN A 122 -4.25 -5.36 -10.04
N VAL A 123 -3.17 -5.43 -9.27
CA VAL A 123 -1.89 -4.79 -9.63
C VAL A 123 -1.29 -5.38 -10.90
N ASP A 124 -1.45 -6.68 -11.14
CA ASP A 124 -0.89 -7.34 -12.34
C ASP A 124 -1.54 -6.82 -13.63
N VAL A 125 -2.86 -6.63 -13.63
CA VAL A 125 -3.55 -5.97 -14.75
C VAL A 125 -3.13 -4.50 -14.86
N LEU A 126 -3.00 -3.80 -13.72
CA LEU A 126 -2.70 -2.38 -13.70
C LEU A 126 -1.29 -2.05 -14.25
N VAL A 127 -0.29 -2.91 -14.00
CA VAL A 127 1.07 -2.70 -14.55
C VAL A 127 1.14 -2.89 -16.07
N GLU A 128 0.17 -3.57 -16.66
CA GLU A 128 0.04 -3.76 -18.11
C GLU A 128 -0.74 -2.62 -18.77
N GLU A 129 -1.92 -2.31 -18.23
CA GLU A 129 -2.84 -1.34 -18.83
C GLU A 129 -2.48 0.12 -18.49
N GLU A 130 -2.06 0.38 -17.25
CA GLU A 130 -1.75 1.72 -16.74
C GLU A 130 -0.44 1.74 -15.95
N PRO A 131 0.73 1.61 -16.61
CA PRO A 131 2.01 1.42 -15.93
C PRO A 131 2.35 2.47 -14.88
N VAL A 132 1.88 3.72 -15.05
CA VAL A 132 2.04 4.80 -14.06
C VAL A 132 1.32 4.46 -12.76
N LEU A 133 0.06 4.02 -12.82
CA LEU A 133 -0.71 3.64 -11.65
C LEU A 133 -0.18 2.33 -11.05
N GLY A 134 0.16 1.34 -11.88
CA GLY A 134 0.77 0.08 -11.44
C GLY A 134 2.07 0.31 -10.66
N ALA A 135 2.98 1.13 -11.19
CA ALA A 135 4.21 1.49 -10.50
C ALA A 135 3.95 2.29 -9.21
N THR A 136 2.94 3.16 -9.20
CA THR A 136 2.59 3.95 -8.00
C THR A 136 2.02 3.06 -6.90
N ALA A 137 1.16 2.09 -7.24
CA ALA A 137 0.63 1.10 -6.31
C ALA A 137 1.75 0.24 -5.72
N LEU A 138 2.64 -0.29 -6.55
CA LEU A 138 3.80 -1.09 -6.12
C LEU A 138 4.75 -0.30 -5.22
N TRP A 139 4.98 0.98 -5.51
CA TRP A 139 5.78 1.83 -4.63
C TRP A 139 5.14 1.98 -3.24
N HIS A 140 3.85 2.28 -3.15
CA HIS A 140 3.17 2.39 -1.85
C HIS A 140 3.09 1.04 -1.13
N LYS A 141 2.92 -0.07 -1.88
CA LYS A 141 2.95 -1.42 -1.33
C LYS A 141 4.31 -1.75 -0.71
N ALA A 142 5.41 -1.42 -1.39
CA ALA A 142 6.76 -1.59 -0.85
C ALA A 142 7.01 -0.72 0.40
N LEU A 143 6.50 0.52 0.43
CA LEU A 143 6.57 1.39 1.61
C LEU A 143 5.82 0.81 2.82
N ALA A 144 4.71 0.11 2.60
CA ALA A 144 3.99 -0.56 3.67
C ALA A 144 4.72 -1.84 4.12
N GLN A 145 5.09 -2.71 3.16
CA GLN A 145 5.73 -4.00 3.44
C GLN A 145 7.08 -3.87 4.15
N VAL A 146 7.89 -2.85 3.83
CA VAL A 146 9.18 -2.63 4.50
C VAL A 146 9.04 -2.35 6.00
N ARG A 147 7.84 -1.97 6.45
CA ARG A 147 7.53 -1.65 7.85
C ARG A 147 6.95 -2.84 8.62
N LEU A 148 6.78 -3.99 7.97
CA LEU A 148 6.10 -5.16 8.52
C LEU A 148 7.03 -6.39 8.46
N ARG A 149 7.36 -6.97 9.62
CA ARG A 149 8.29 -8.10 9.80
C ARG A 149 7.95 -9.33 8.96
N ASP A 150 6.68 -9.59 8.85
CA ASP A 150 6.05 -10.73 8.18
C ASP A 150 5.93 -10.54 6.66
N CYS A 151 6.31 -9.38 6.11
CA CYS A 151 6.17 -9.09 4.68
C CYS A 151 7.40 -9.41 3.82
N ASN A 152 8.54 -9.85 4.37
CA ASN A 152 9.81 -9.95 3.63
C ASN A 152 9.71 -10.69 2.27
N GLY A 153 9.05 -11.85 2.23
CA GLY A 153 8.85 -12.59 0.97
C GLY A 153 8.02 -11.80 -0.05
N SER A 154 6.92 -11.19 0.40
CA SER A 154 6.05 -10.37 -0.44
C SER A 154 6.69 -9.04 -0.89
N LEU A 155 7.60 -8.49 -0.08
CA LEU A 155 8.39 -7.30 -0.41
C LEU A 155 9.29 -7.60 -1.60
N GLY A 156 10.04 -8.71 -1.57
CA GLY A 156 10.90 -9.13 -2.68
C GLY A 156 10.15 -9.19 -4.01
N VAL A 157 8.97 -9.82 -4.02
CA VAL A 157 8.11 -9.89 -5.22
C VAL A 157 7.68 -8.50 -5.71
N THR A 158 7.20 -7.65 -4.78
CA THR A 158 6.74 -6.29 -5.08
C THR A 158 7.86 -5.44 -5.67
N LEU A 159 9.08 -5.58 -5.16
CA LEU A 159 10.26 -4.87 -5.66
C LEU A 159 10.65 -5.32 -7.07
N GLN A 160 10.61 -6.63 -7.36
CA GLN A 160 10.86 -7.15 -8.71
C GLN A 160 9.83 -6.62 -9.72
N GLN A 161 8.54 -6.65 -9.37
CA GLN A 161 7.49 -6.08 -10.20
C GLN A 161 7.70 -4.57 -10.42
N TYR A 162 8.06 -3.82 -9.37
CA TYR A 162 8.36 -2.40 -9.48
C TYR A 162 9.52 -2.13 -10.46
N GLY A 163 10.61 -2.89 -10.33
CA GLY A 163 11.77 -2.80 -11.22
C GLY A 163 11.42 -3.08 -12.68
N ALA A 164 10.51 -4.01 -12.94
CA ALA A 164 10.05 -4.37 -14.28
C ALA A 164 9.11 -3.32 -14.92
N VAL A 165 8.21 -2.72 -14.14
CA VAL A 165 7.25 -1.72 -14.66
C VAL A 165 7.87 -0.32 -14.76
N ARG A 166 8.82 0.03 -13.87
CA ARG A 166 9.37 1.38 -13.77
C ARG A 166 9.96 1.93 -15.09
N PRO A 167 10.66 1.15 -15.94
CA PRO A 167 11.14 1.62 -17.24
C PRO A 167 10.03 1.99 -18.22
N LYS A 168 8.82 1.45 -18.05
CA LYS A 168 7.64 1.78 -18.87
C LYS A 168 7.01 3.13 -18.50
N VAL A 169 7.45 3.74 -17.41
CA VAL A 169 6.88 4.99 -16.88
C VAL A 169 7.74 6.20 -17.27
N ASN A 170 7.16 7.09 -18.08
CA ASN A 170 7.78 8.35 -18.52
C ASN A 170 7.66 9.47 -17.45
N LEU A 171 7.98 9.16 -16.20
CA LEU A 171 8.09 10.16 -15.12
C LEU A 171 9.54 10.28 -14.67
N LYS A 172 9.95 11.51 -14.35
CA LYS A 172 11.26 11.79 -13.77
C LYS A 172 11.37 11.19 -12.36
N ASP A 173 12.59 10.87 -11.95
CA ASP A 173 12.93 10.24 -10.67
C ASP A 173 12.32 10.94 -9.44
N PHE A 174 12.22 12.27 -9.45
CA PHE A 174 11.61 13.03 -8.35
C PHE A 174 10.09 12.84 -8.23
N LYS A 175 9.40 12.47 -9.31
CA LYS A 175 7.96 12.15 -9.30
C LYS A 175 7.72 10.68 -8.99
N MET A 176 8.59 9.81 -9.51
CA MET A 176 8.52 8.38 -9.28
C MET A 176 9.95 7.83 -9.20
N PRO A 177 10.39 7.29 -8.06
CA PRO A 177 11.78 6.95 -7.84
C PRO A 177 12.27 5.87 -8.81
N GLN A 178 13.49 5.99 -9.29
CA GLN A 178 14.19 4.88 -9.93
C GLN A 178 14.43 3.77 -8.90
N PRO A 179 14.59 2.50 -9.33
CA PRO A 179 14.70 1.37 -8.40
C PRO A 179 15.81 1.54 -7.35
N THR A 180 16.96 2.09 -7.75
CA THR A 180 18.08 2.40 -6.84
C THR A 180 17.71 3.41 -5.76
N ARG A 181 17.07 4.53 -6.13
CA ARG A 181 16.60 5.54 -5.18
C ARG A 181 15.52 5.00 -4.25
N LEU A 182 14.62 4.16 -4.76
CA LEU A 182 13.62 3.49 -3.93
C LEU A 182 14.30 2.55 -2.93
N LYS A 183 15.24 1.71 -3.37
CA LYS A 183 16.02 0.83 -2.48
C LYS A 183 16.67 1.62 -1.35
N THR A 184 17.39 2.71 -1.65
CA THR A 184 18.02 3.54 -0.61
C THR A 184 17.02 4.05 0.41
N ARG A 185 15.86 4.55 -0.02
CA ARG A 185 14.80 5.02 0.88
C ARG A 185 14.27 3.90 1.78
N LEU A 186 14.00 2.72 1.21
CA LEU A 186 13.49 1.58 1.95
C LEU A 186 14.52 1.04 2.94
N MET A 187 15.81 1.05 2.58
CA MET A 187 16.90 0.67 3.48
C MET A 187 16.97 1.57 4.70
N SER A 188 16.84 2.89 4.54
CA SER A 188 16.79 3.82 5.68
C SER A 188 15.61 3.50 6.61
N VAL A 189 14.42 3.25 6.06
CA VAL A 189 13.25 2.86 6.86
C VAL A 189 13.48 1.55 7.62
N ALA A 190 14.01 0.52 6.94
CA ALA A 190 14.29 -0.77 7.57
C ALA A 190 15.38 -0.66 8.66
N GLN A 191 16.38 0.21 8.47
CA GLN A 191 17.40 0.51 9.49
C GLN A 191 16.79 1.20 10.71
N GLU A 192 15.95 2.22 10.50
CA GLU A 192 15.29 2.95 11.59
C GLU A 192 14.33 2.08 12.41
N LEU A 193 13.80 1.01 11.83
CA LEU A 193 12.88 0.08 12.50
C LEU A 193 13.57 -1.18 13.07
N ASP A 194 14.90 -1.31 12.91
CA ASP A 194 15.69 -2.50 13.25
C ASP A 194 15.22 -3.80 12.55
N GLU A 195 14.83 -3.70 11.28
CA GLU A 195 14.28 -4.80 10.48
C GLU A 195 15.35 -5.50 9.62
N TYR A 196 16.22 -6.28 10.27
CA TYR A 196 17.39 -6.88 9.61
C TYR A 196 17.05 -7.83 8.45
N ALA A 197 16.02 -8.68 8.58
CA ALA A 197 15.60 -9.57 7.50
C ALA A 197 15.06 -8.80 6.26
N THR A 198 14.46 -7.63 6.51
CA THR A 198 14.04 -6.71 5.45
C THR A 198 15.24 -6.07 4.76
N LEU A 199 16.31 -5.75 5.50
CA LEU A 199 17.56 -5.26 4.91
C LEU A 199 18.20 -6.30 3.99
N ASP A 200 18.21 -7.58 4.37
CA ASP A 200 18.71 -8.66 3.52
C ASP A 200 17.91 -8.76 2.20
N THR A 201 16.58 -8.67 2.30
CA THR A 201 15.68 -8.65 1.14
C THR A 201 15.98 -7.47 0.20
N LEU A 202 16.18 -6.27 0.77
CA LEU A 202 16.52 -5.07 0.00
C LEU A 202 17.91 -5.14 -0.63
N ASN A 203 18.88 -5.75 0.06
CA ASN A 203 20.23 -5.95 -0.47
C ASN A 203 20.22 -6.89 -1.68
N ALA A 204 19.43 -7.97 -1.63
CA ALA A 204 19.32 -8.95 -2.69
C ALA A 204 18.62 -8.42 -3.97
N TRP A 205 17.73 -7.44 -3.87
CA TRP A 205 16.93 -6.96 -5.01
C TRP A 205 17.78 -6.34 -6.14
N LEU A 206 18.65 -5.39 -5.79
CA LEU A 206 19.54 -4.71 -6.73
C LEU A 206 20.95 -4.79 -6.14
N PRO A 207 21.69 -5.88 -6.39
CA PRO A 207 23.05 -6.01 -5.87
C PRO A 207 23.88 -4.80 -6.32
N ASN A 208 24.69 -4.27 -5.39
CA ASN A 208 25.43 -3.03 -5.60
C ASN A 208 26.18 -3.09 -6.95
N SER A 209 25.80 -2.18 -7.84
CA SER A 209 26.50 -1.93 -9.11
C SER A 209 27.78 -1.14 -8.84
#